data_AF-A0A7D5MAA9-F1
#
_entry.id   AF-A0A7D5MAA9-F1
#
_cell.length_a   1.000
_cell.length_b   1.000
_cell.length_c   1.000
_cell.angle_alpha   90.00
_cell.angle_beta   90.00
_cell.angle_gamma   90.00
#
_symmetry.space_group_name_H-M   'P 1'
#
loop_
_entity.id
_entity.type
_entity.pdbx_description
1 polymer ?
#
loop_
_entity_poly.entity_id
_entity_poly.type
_entity_poly.pdbx_seq_one_letter_code
_entity_poly.pdbx_strand_id
1 'polypeptide(L)'
;MVGMKAFTPRKQTSDEVFKQFVEATRQIADDLNITQKNVNIERYETPTVGISYIAEGISKNYRFTFDLKTWAKGKDVLDGRMSPSLEISYSDSSAPFWVHEDDLKEFIHHPNFISRWAAWGVFNFNLKHNPANLESLFNDMSIRVYGIPQHTSPTIGEAYLLFGGINKYHSKRLLVYKFRHVEPGDKYRSFSYAFLCSHNNFHDFWVFFPNCGGLDSGGANGDLQTIEELISSVKVKVEKKNLDIKYEELESFLKINLVHLD
;
A
#
# COMPACT_ATOMS: atom_id res chain seq x y z
N MET A 1 32.70 19.17 8.92
CA MET A 1 32.06 18.58 7.72
C MET A 1 32.37 17.10 7.71
N VAL A 2 31.41 16.26 8.11
CA VAL A 2 31.55 14.81 7.98
C VAL A 2 31.14 14.47 6.55
N GLY A 3 32.10 14.01 5.74
CA GLY A 3 31.83 13.61 4.37
C GLY A 3 30.79 12.50 4.35
N MET A 4 29.61 12.76 3.79
CA MET A 4 28.68 11.72 3.40
C MET A 4 29.42 10.80 2.42
N LYS A 5 29.75 9.59 2.87
CA LYS A 5 30.20 8.53 1.96
C LYS A 5 29.05 8.30 0.97
N ALA A 6 29.33 8.49 -0.32
CA ALA A 6 28.39 8.14 -1.37
C ALA A 6 27.95 6.69 -1.18
N PHE A 7 26.64 6.49 -1.02
CA PHE A 7 26.05 5.16 -0.91
C PHE A 7 26.30 4.44 -2.23
N THR A 8 27.19 3.44 -2.21
CA THR A 8 27.39 2.59 -3.37
C THR A 8 26.36 1.46 -3.27
N PRO A 9 25.34 1.39 -4.16
CA PRO A 9 24.35 0.34 -4.09
C PRO A 9 25.03 -1.03 -4.14
N ARG A 10 24.59 -1.94 -3.29
CA ARG A 10 25.04 -3.33 -3.28
C ARG A 10 24.62 -3.96 -4.60
N LYS A 11 25.55 -4.65 -5.27
CA LYS A 11 25.26 -5.47 -6.45
C LYS A 11 24.06 -6.38 -6.17
N GLN A 12 23.04 -6.37 -7.01
CA GLN A 12 21.92 -7.31 -6.90
C GLN A 12 22.02 -8.38 -7.99
N THR A 13 21.84 -9.62 -7.55
CA THR A 13 21.76 -10.77 -8.45
C THR A 13 20.40 -10.81 -9.14
N SER A 14 20.32 -11.48 -10.30
CA SER A 14 19.03 -11.73 -10.96
C SER A 14 18.01 -12.42 -10.04
N ASP A 15 18.45 -13.22 -9.08
CA ASP A 15 17.53 -13.92 -8.19
C ASP A 15 16.96 -13.00 -7.09
N GLU A 16 17.71 -11.97 -6.68
CA GLU A 16 17.21 -10.93 -5.77
C GLU A 16 16.19 -10.02 -6.47
N VAL A 17 16.43 -9.67 -7.74
CA VAL A 17 15.48 -8.93 -8.57
C VAL A 17 14.21 -9.77 -8.78
N PHE A 18 14.35 -11.06 -9.10
CA PHE A 18 13.20 -11.94 -9.26
C PHE A 18 12.37 -12.09 -7.97
N LYS A 19 13.01 -12.18 -6.79
CA LYS A 19 12.29 -12.20 -5.50
C LYS A 19 11.47 -10.93 -5.28
N GLN A 20 12.03 -9.76 -5.57
CA GLN A 20 11.30 -8.50 -5.49
C GLN A 20 10.15 -8.44 -6.50
N PHE A 21 10.35 -8.95 -7.71
CA PHE A 21 9.29 -9.05 -8.72
C PHE A 21 8.14 -9.94 -8.27
N VAL A 22 8.43 -11.12 -7.70
CA VAL A 22 7.41 -12.01 -7.14
C VAL A 22 6.64 -11.33 -6.01
N GLU A 23 7.33 -10.61 -5.12
CA GLU A 23 6.68 -9.90 -4.02
C GLU A 23 5.80 -8.76 -4.53
N ALA A 24 6.29 -7.96 -5.48
CA ALA A 24 5.51 -6.93 -6.15
C ALA A 24 4.26 -7.50 -6.83
N THR A 25 4.39 -8.66 -7.48
CA THR A 25 3.28 -9.37 -8.12
C THR A 25 2.21 -9.79 -7.11
N ARG A 26 2.64 -10.39 -5.98
CA ARG A 26 1.71 -10.79 -4.90
C ARG A 26 0.93 -9.60 -4.39
N GLN A 27 1.62 -8.48 -4.20
CA GLN A 27 1.04 -7.25 -3.73
C GLN A 27 0.02 -6.66 -4.73
N ILE A 28 0.32 -6.66 -6.04
CA ILE A 28 -0.65 -6.26 -7.08
C ILE A 28 -1.90 -7.13 -6.96
N ALA A 29 -1.73 -8.45 -6.87
CA ALA A 29 -2.84 -9.38 -6.78
C ALA A 29 -3.68 -9.15 -5.52
N ASP A 30 -3.05 -8.97 -4.35
CA ASP A 30 -3.75 -8.67 -3.10
C ASP A 30 -4.49 -7.33 -3.16
N ASP A 31 -3.87 -6.29 -3.72
CA ASP A 31 -4.47 -4.96 -3.86
C ASP A 31 -5.67 -4.95 -4.83
N LEU A 32 -5.70 -5.86 -5.82
CA LEU A 32 -6.80 -6.08 -6.76
C LEU A 32 -7.76 -7.20 -6.34
N ASN A 33 -7.58 -7.80 -5.16
CA ASN A 33 -8.35 -8.96 -4.67
C ASN A 33 -8.35 -10.17 -5.64
N ILE A 34 -7.22 -10.42 -6.28
CA ILE A 34 -6.97 -11.59 -7.13
C ILE A 34 -6.29 -12.67 -6.27
N THR A 35 -6.89 -13.85 -6.21
CA THR A 35 -6.31 -14.98 -5.47
C THR A 35 -4.97 -15.38 -6.09
N GLN A 36 -3.95 -15.60 -5.25
CA GLN A 36 -2.59 -15.98 -5.69
C GLN A 36 -2.55 -17.25 -6.57
N LYS A 37 -3.53 -18.15 -6.45
CA LYS A 37 -3.68 -19.34 -7.31
C LYS A 37 -3.99 -18.99 -8.78
N ASN A 38 -4.51 -17.80 -9.03
CA ASN A 38 -4.85 -17.30 -10.36
C ASN A 38 -3.78 -16.38 -10.93
N VAL A 39 -2.59 -16.38 -10.31
CA VAL A 39 -1.45 -15.59 -10.75
C VAL A 39 -0.42 -16.54 -11.37
N ASN A 40 -0.06 -16.29 -12.62
CA ASN A 40 1.03 -16.96 -13.30
C ASN A 40 2.26 -16.05 -13.28
N ILE A 41 3.45 -16.61 -13.04
CA ILE A 41 4.72 -15.86 -13.03
C ILE A 41 5.73 -16.62 -13.88
N GLU A 42 6.30 -15.94 -14.85
CA GLU A 42 7.22 -16.49 -15.82
C GLU A 42 8.51 -15.66 -15.87
N ARG A 43 9.62 -16.33 -16.18
CA ARG A 43 10.95 -15.74 -16.34
C ARG A 43 11.52 -16.18 -17.68
N TYR A 44 11.90 -15.21 -18.49
CA TYR A 44 12.50 -15.42 -19.80
C TYR A 44 13.87 -14.78 -19.87
N GLU A 45 14.83 -15.47 -20.47
CA GLU A 45 16.16 -14.93 -20.74
C GLU A 45 16.38 -14.93 -22.25
N THR A 46 16.72 -13.77 -22.80
CA THR A 46 16.98 -13.61 -24.24
C THR A 46 18.34 -12.94 -24.46
N PRO A 47 19.13 -13.40 -25.45
CA PRO A 47 20.47 -12.86 -25.71
C PRO A 47 20.50 -11.36 -26.06
N THR A 48 19.41 -10.79 -26.56
CA THR A 48 19.32 -9.42 -27.08
C THR A 48 18.67 -8.42 -26.11
N VAL A 49 17.85 -8.88 -25.17
CA VAL A 49 17.06 -8.01 -24.27
C VAL A 49 17.49 -8.17 -22.80
N GLY A 50 18.20 -9.24 -22.45
CA GLY A 50 18.55 -9.60 -21.07
C GLY A 50 17.48 -10.50 -20.45
N ILE A 51 17.05 -10.21 -19.22
CA ILE A 51 16.03 -11.00 -18.50
C ILE A 51 14.70 -10.23 -18.49
N SER A 52 13.60 -10.92 -18.81
CA SER A 52 12.23 -10.41 -18.68
C SER A 52 11.48 -11.27 -17.67
N TYR A 53 10.80 -10.60 -16.75
CA TYR A 53 9.90 -11.23 -15.79
C TYR A 53 8.48 -10.79 -16.11
N ILE A 54 7.57 -11.75 -16.25
CA ILE A 54 6.18 -11.47 -16.60
C ILE A 54 5.29 -12.13 -15.57
N ALA A 55 4.28 -11.41 -15.12
CA ALA A 55 3.23 -11.93 -14.27
C ALA A 55 1.87 -11.54 -14.81
N GLU A 56 0.94 -12.48 -14.76
CA GLU A 56 -0.43 -12.27 -15.19
C GLU A 56 -1.36 -12.77 -14.11
N GLY A 57 -2.42 -12.02 -13.82
CA GLY A 57 -3.43 -12.41 -12.85
C GLY A 57 -4.84 -12.12 -13.34
N ILE A 58 -5.77 -13.00 -12.98
CA ILE A 58 -7.18 -12.85 -13.38
C ILE A 58 -8.15 -13.19 -12.24
N SER A 59 -9.19 -12.36 -12.13
CA SER A 59 -10.35 -12.58 -11.28
C SER A 59 -11.64 -12.29 -12.05
N LYS A 60 -12.77 -12.40 -11.35
CA LYS A 60 -14.07 -12.00 -11.88
C LYS A 60 -14.11 -10.52 -12.28
N ASN A 61 -13.41 -9.64 -11.55
CA ASN A 61 -13.53 -8.20 -11.72
C ASN A 61 -12.37 -7.58 -12.49
N TYR A 62 -11.17 -8.14 -12.34
CA TYR A 62 -9.92 -7.55 -12.84
C TYR A 62 -9.03 -8.58 -13.52
N ARG A 63 -8.27 -8.10 -14.52
CA ARG A 63 -7.07 -8.74 -15.06
C ARG A 63 -5.89 -7.77 -14.92
N PHE A 64 -4.70 -8.30 -14.64
CA PHE A 64 -3.47 -7.53 -14.79
C PHE A 64 -2.39 -8.30 -15.55
N THR A 65 -1.49 -7.54 -16.16
CA THR A 65 -0.19 -8.00 -16.67
C THR A 65 0.89 -7.08 -16.14
N PHE A 66 1.89 -7.64 -15.47
CA PHE A 66 3.05 -6.93 -14.94
C PHE A 66 4.31 -7.49 -15.60
N ASP A 67 5.07 -6.65 -16.29
CA ASP A 67 6.32 -7.00 -16.97
C ASP A 67 7.46 -6.14 -16.42
N LEU A 68 8.61 -6.76 -16.19
CA LEU A 68 9.86 -6.11 -15.85
C LEU A 68 10.96 -6.60 -16.80
N LYS A 69 11.43 -5.70 -17.67
CA LYS A 69 12.53 -5.95 -18.60
C LYS A 69 13.83 -5.40 -18.06
N THR A 70 14.89 -6.20 -18.13
CA THR A 70 16.22 -5.83 -17.64
C THR A 70 17.26 -5.96 -18.76
N TRP A 71 17.94 -4.86 -19.11
CA TRP A 71 18.97 -4.85 -20.16
C TRP A 71 20.37 -4.87 -19.55
N ALA A 72 20.80 -6.03 -19.05
CA ALA A 72 22.14 -6.20 -18.51
C ALA A 72 23.09 -6.78 -19.58
N LYS A 73 24.19 -6.07 -19.87
CA LYS A 73 25.32 -6.61 -20.69
C LYS A 73 26.39 -7.32 -19.83
N GLY A 74 26.20 -7.40 -18.51
CA GLY A 74 27.19 -7.91 -17.54
C GLY A 74 26.57 -8.81 -16.46
N LYS A 75 27.35 -9.17 -15.41
CA LYS A 75 26.91 -10.04 -14.30
C LYS A 75 25.96 -9.35 -13.30
N ASP A 76 25.90 -8.03 -13.29
CA ASP A 76 25.02 -7.24 -12.42
C ASP A 76 23.80 -6.79 -13.21
N VAL A 77 22.60 -7.09 -12.71
CA VAL A 77 21.33 -6.76 -13.37
C VAL A 77 21.01 -5.27 -13.21
N LEU A 78 21.57 -4.62 -12.17
CA LEU A 78 21.36 -3.19 -11.89
C LEU A 78 22.24 -2.27 -12.75
N ASP A 79 23.30 -2.78 -13.38
CA ASP A 79 24.13 -2.00 -14.32
C ASP A 79 23.36 -1.66 -15.61
N GLY A 80 22.24 -2.37 -15.86
CA GLY A 80 21.37 -2.21 -16.99
C GLY A 80 20.22 -1.22 -16.78
N ARG A 81 19.48 -0.96 -17.86
CA ARG A 81 18.15 -0.33 -17.79
C ARG A 81 17.16 -1.34 -17.18
N MET A 82 16.22 -0.88 -16.37
CA MET A 82 15.10 -1.71 -15.88
C MET A 82 13.78 -1.00 -16.16
N SER A 83 12.98 -1.56 -17.06
CA SER A 83 11.70 -0.97 -17.47
C SER A 83 10.54 -1.84 -16.99
N PRO A 84 9.77 -1.35 -16.00
CA PRO A 84 8.54 -1.97 -15.58
C PRO A 84 7.35 -1.45 -16.41
N SER A 85 6.37 -2.32 -16.62
CA SER A 85 5.07 -1.95 -17.17
C SER A 85 3.96 -2.74 -16.49
N LEU A 86 2.86 -2.08 -16.15
CA LEU A 86 1.70 -2.65 -15.50
C LEU A 86 0.46 -2.26 -16.29
N GLU A 87 -0.27 -3.28 -16.72
CA GLU A 87 -1.57 -3.15 -17.36
C GLU A 87 -2.63 -3.71 -16.40
N ILE A 88 -3.72 -2.97 -16.21
CA ILE A 88 -4.88 -3.40 -15.41
C ILE A 88 -6.15 -3.13 -16.22
N SER A 89 -7.00 -4.13 -16.38
CA SER A 89 -8.30 -4.01 -17.03
C SER A 89 -9.40 -4.56 -16.14
N TYR A 90 -10.61 -4.00 -16.29
CA TYR A 90 -11.80 -4.71 -15.84
C TYR A 90 -12.02 -5.91 -16.76
N SER A 91 -12.45 -7.04 -16.19
CA SER A 91 -12.62 -8.29 -16.94
C SER A 91 -13.54 -8.15 -18.17
N ASP A 92 -14.48 -7.20 -18.14
CA ASP A 92 -15.46 -6.93 -19.20
C ASP A 92 -15.19 -5.63 -20.00
N SER A 93 -14.07 -4.92 -19.76
CA SER A 93 -13.75 -3.62 -20.41
C SER A 93 -12.70 -3.76 -21.51
N SER A 94 -12.83 -2.93 -22.56
CA SER A 94 -11.91 -2.90 -23.70
C SER A 94 -10.71 -1.96 -23.56
N ALA A 95 -10.75 -0.99 -22.63
CA ALA A 95 -9.66 -0.04 -22.44
C ALA A 95 -8.89 -0.33 -21.14
N PRO A 96 -7.65 -0.86 -21.22
CA PRO A 96 -6.83 -1.07 -20.04
C PRO A 96 -6.28 0.25 -19.49
N PHE A 97 -6.13 0.31 -18.18
CA PHE A 97 -5.23 1.24 -17.53
C PHE A 97 -3.80 0.73 -17.71
N TRP A 98 -2.90 1.59 -18.16
CA TRP A 98 -1.52 1.21 -18.43
C TRP A 98 -0.58 2.25 -17.84
N VAL A 99 0.44 1.77 -17.12
CA VAL A 99 1.56 2.57 -16.63
C VAL A 99 2.86 1.89 -17.00
N HIS A 100 3.83 2.71 -17.42
CA HIS A 100 5.14 2.27 -17.87
C HIS A 100 6.17 3.28 -17.39
N GLU A 101 7.36 2.79 -17.04
CA GLU A 101 8.49 3.65 -16.75
C GLU A 101 9.71 3.21 -17.55
N ASP A 102 10.37 4.19 -18.16
CA ASP A 102 11.48 3.89 -19.03
C ASP A 102 12.66 3.31 -18.27
N ASP A 103 12.98 3.79 -17.08
CA ASP A 103 14.07 3.25 -16.29
C ASP A 103 13.82 3.46 -14.80
N LEU A 104 13.97 2.41 -13.98
CA LEU A 104 13.84 2.50 -12.52
C LEU A 104 15.08 3.08 -11.82
N LYS A 105 16.08 3.57 -12.56
CA LYS A 105 17.38 4.05 -12.04
C LYS A 105 17.28 5.00 -10.85
N GLU A 106 16.29 5.87 -10.80
CA GLU A 106 16.13 6.79 -9.66
C GLU A 106 15.72 6.07 -8.37
N PHE A 107 15.11 4.88 -8.48
CA PHE A 107 14.57 4.12 -7.37
C PHE A 107 15.43 2.92 -6.95
N ILE A 108 16.39 2.47 -7.78
CA ILE A 108 17.17 1.24 -7.53
C ILE A 108 17.97 1.27 -6.22
N HIS A 109 18.27 2.46 -5.70
CA HIS A 109 19.00 2.63 -4.45
C HIS A 109 18.15 2.35 -3.22
N HIS A 110 16.83 2.28 -3.38
CA HIS A 110 15.91 1.99 -2.30
C HIS A 110 15.56 0.50 -2.23
N PRO A 111 15.38 -0.06 -1.01
CA PRO A 111 14.91 -1.43 -0.87
C PRO A 111 13.49 -1.59 -1.42
N ASN A 112 13.21 -2.73 -2.05
CA ASN A 112 11.88 -3.10 -2.58
C ASN A 112 11.31 -2.12 -3.62
N PHE A 113 12.17 -1.45 -4.40
CA PHE A 113 11.77 -0.43 -5.37
C PHE A 113 10.77 -0.93 -6.42
N ILE A 114 10.85 -2.20 -6.81
CA ILE A 114 9.90 -2.83 -7.74
C ILE A 114 8.50 -2.90 -7.12
N SER A 115 8.40 -3.33 -5.86
CA SER A 115 7.14 -3.37 -5.12
C SER A 115 6.53 -2.00 -4.96
N ARG A 116 7.34 -0.97 -4.68
CA ARG A 116 6.85 0.42 -4.56
C ARG A 116 6.28 0.94 -5.87
N TRP A 117 6.99 0.71 -6.97
CA TRP A 117 6.53 1.10 -8.29
C TRP A 117 5.19 0.44 -8.64
N ALA A 118 5.10 -0.88 -8.42
CA ALA A 118 3.89 -1.65 -8.64
C ALA A 118 2.72 -1.14 -7.77
N ALA A 119 2.98 -0.86 -6.48
CA ALA A 119 2.02 -0.31 -5.55
C ALA A 119 1.45 1.02 -6.01
N TRP A 120 2.33 1.92 -6.46
CA TRP A 120 1.96 3.21 -7.02
C TRP A 120 1.11 3.05 -8.28
N GLY A 121 1.43 2.10 -9.15
CA GLY A 121 0.63 1.79 -10.34
C GLY A 121 -0.81 1.39 -10.00
N VAL A 122 -0.98 0.44 -9.07
CA VAL A 122 -2.32 0.00 -8.61
C VAL A 122 -3.06 1.12 -7.87
N PHE A 123 -2.36 1.92 -7.05
CA PHE A 123 -2.92 3.08 -6.38
C PHE A 123 -3.53 4.07 -7.37
N ASN A 124 -2.82 4.43 -8.45
CA ASN A 124 -3.34 5.35 -9.46
C ASN A 124 -4.51 4.77 -10.26
N PHE A 125 -4.50 3.47 -10.53
CA PHE A 125 -5.65 2.77 -11.10
C PHE A 125 -6.88 2.95 -10.20
N ASN A 126 -6.76 2.65 -8.91
CA ASN A 126 -7.87 2.74 -7.97
C ASN A 126 -8.33 4.18 -7.73
N LEU A 127 -7.43 5.17 -7.68
CA LEU A 127 -7.84 6.58 -7.60
C LEU A 127 -8.72 7.00 -8.78
N LYS A 128 -8.38 6.54 -9.99
CA LYS A 128 -9.10 6.90 -11.21
C LYS A 128 -10.43 6.15 -11.33
N HIS A 129 -10.46 4.88 -10.94
CA HIS A 129 -11.54 3.97 -11.29
C HIS A 129 -12.40 3.52 -10.09
N ASN A 130 -11.86 3.58 -8.88
CA ASN A 130 -12.52 3.16 -7.63
C ASN A 130 -12.34 4.24 -6.52
N PRO A 131 -12.68 5.52 -6.77
CA PRO A 131 -12.42 6.58 -5.81
C PRO A 131 -13.20 6.37 -4.51
N ALA A 132 -12.53 6.58 -3.37
CA ALA A 132 -13.18 6.53 -2.07
C ALA A 132 -14.11 7.75 -1.88
N ASN A 133 -15.36 7.50 -1.48
CA ASN A 133 -16.29 8.56 -1.10
C ASN A 133 -16.35 8.65 0.43
N LEU A 134 -15.58 9.59 1.02
CA LEU A 134 -15.48 9.75 2.47
C LEU A 134 -16.83 10.10 3.12
N GLU A 135 -17.63 10.97 2.51
CA GLU A 135 -18.95 11.34 3.03
C GLU A 135 -19.87 10.13 3.15
N SER A 136 -19.91 9.29 2.11
CA SER A 136 -20.71 8.06 2.12
C SER A 136 -20.19 7.01 3.12
N LEU A 137 -18.87 6.97 3.36
CA LEU A 137 -18.24 5.99 4.24
C LEU A 137 -18.50 6.32 5.72
N PHE A 138 -18.38 7.59 6.08
CA PHE A 138 -18.49 8.04 7.47
C PHE A 138 -19.92 8.48 7.83
N ASN A 139 -20.72 8.91 6.85
CA ASN A 139 -22.05 9.50 7.04
C ASN A 139 -22.01 10.62 8.11
N ASP A 140 -23.13 10.89 8.78
CA ASP A 140 -23.22 11.88 9.86
C ASP A 140 -22.70 11.36 11.22
N MET A 141 -21.92 10.27 11.24
CA MET A 141 -21.38 9.73 12.50
C MET A 141 -20.21 10.58 13.00
N SER A 142 -20.10 10.73 14.33
CA SER A 142 -18.98 11.46 14.92
C SER A 142 -17.65 10.78 14.64
N ILE A 143 -16.65 11.56 14.26
CA ILE A 143 -15.28 11.12 14.02
C ILE A 143 -14.38 11.71 15.10
N ARG A 144 -13.59 10.85 15.75
CA ARG A 144 -12.56 11.24 16.71
C ARG A 144 -11.20 10.97 16.09
N VAL A 145 -10.42 12.01 15.88
CA VAL A 145 -9.07 11.87 15.31
C VAL A 145 -8.07 11.79 16.45
N TYR A 146 -7.20 10.78 16.39
CA TYR A 146 -6.11 10.54 17.31
C TYR A 146 -4.82 10.38 16.51
N GLY A 147 -3.68 10.43 17.21
CA GLY A 147 -2.38 10.48 16.61
C GLY A 147 -1.91 11.91 16.36
N ILE A 148 -0.60 12.07 16.36
CA ILE A 148 0.03 13.32 15.96
C ILE A 148 0.44 13.13 14.50
N PRO A 149 -0.07 13.95 13.55
CA PRO A 149 0.30 13.83 12.14
C PRO A 149 1.82 13.79 11.98
N GLN A 150 2.32 12.85 11.16
CA GLN A 150 3.75 12.65 10.89
C GLN A 150 4.60 12.14 12.09
N HIS A 151 3.99 11.84 13.24
CA HIS A 151 4.67 11.29 14.42
C HIS A 151 4.14 9.89 14.73
N THR A 152 4.83 8.86 14.26
CA THR A 152 4.34 7.47 14.32
C THR A 152 4.41 6.86 15.73
N SER A 153 5.50 7.04 16.49
CA SER A 153 5.64 6.38 17.81
C SER A 153 4.64 6.81 18.89
N PRO A 154 4.28 8.09 19.06
CA PRO A 154 3.20 8.49 19.97
C PRO A 154 1.85 7.90 19.57
N THR A 155 1.61 7.80 18.26
CA THR A 155 0.37 7.28 17.68
C THR A 155 0.20 5.77 17.97
N ILE A 156 1.29 5.00 18.02
CA ILE A 156 1.26 3.59 18.42
C ILE A 156 0.79 3.42 19.88
N GLY A 157 1.22 4.29 20.79
CA GLY A 157 0.78 4.24 22.19
C GLY A 157 -0.73 4.43 22.34
N GLU A 158 -1.31 5.37 21.59
CA GLU A 158 -2.75 5.60 21.55
C GLU A 158 -3.50 4.43 20.90
N ALA A 159 -2.92 3.80 19.88
CA ALA A 159 -3.48 2.59 19.28
C ALA A 159 -3.57 1.45 20.33
N TYR A 160 -2.52 1.20 21.11
CA TYR A 160 -2.56 0.19 22.19
C TYR A 160 -3.72 0.43 23.17
N LEU A 161 -3.96 1.69 23.56
CA LEU A 161 -5.07 2.05 24.44
C LEU A 161 -6.44 1.79 23.79
N LEU A 162 -6.61 2.18 22.52
CA LEU A 162 -7.83 1.90 21.77
C LEU A 162 -8.13 0.40 21.73
N PHE A 163 -7.15 -0.41 21.30
CA PHE A 163 -7.33 -1.86 21.16
C PHE A 163 -7.51 -2.57 22.50
N GLY A 164 -6.89 -2.06 23.57
CA GLY A 164 -7.18 -2.49 24.95
C GLY A 164 -8.64 -2.24 25.33
N GLY A 165 -9.17 -1.07 24.95
CA GLY A 165 -10.59 -0.73 25.09
C GLY A 165 -11.50 -1.68 24.30
N ILE A 166 -11.27 -1.83 22.99
CA ILE A 166 -12.07 -2.71 22.11
C ILE A 166 -12.11 -4.14 22.63
N ASN A 167 -10.98 -4.69 23.08
CA ASN A 167 -10.93 -6.05 23.62
C ASN A 167 -11.67 -6.22 24.95
N LYS A 168 -11.73 -5.16 25.76
CA LYS A 168 -12.43 -5.16 27.05
C LYS A 168 -13.94 -4.96 26.88
N TYR A 169 -14.34 -4.10 25.95
CA TYR A 169 -15.72 -3.75 25.68
C TYR A 169 -16.18 -4.52 24.44
N HIS A 170 -16.77 -5.70 24.68
CA HIS A 170 -17.17 -6.71 23.70
C HIS A 170 -18.04 -6.22 22.52
N SER A 171 -17.46 -5.45 21.59
CA SER A 171 -18.05 -5.19 20.28
C SER A 171 -18.14 -6.52 19.52
N LYS A 172 -19.31 -6.88 18.98
CA LYS A 172 -19.46 -8.16 18.23
C LYS A 172 -18.59 -8.23 16.98
N ARG A 173 -18.24 -7.07 16.41
CA ARG A 173 -17.42 -6.92 15.22
C ARG A 173 -16.63 -5.61 15.30
N LEU A 174 -15.50 -5.56 14.61
CA LEU A 174 -14.71 -4.35 14.38
C LEU A 174 -14.64 -4.11 12.87
N LEU A 175 -15.11 -2.96 12.41
CA LEU A 175 -14.92 -2.52 11.03
C LEU A 175 -13.70 -1.61 10.95
N VAL A 176 -12.80 -1.91 10.02
CA VAL A 176 -11.54 -1.19 9.81
C VAL A 176 -11.45 -0.71 8.37
N TYR A 177 -11.26 0.59 8.18
CA TYR A 177 -10.85 1.14 6.89
C TYR A 177 -9.36 1.47 6.94
N LYS A 178 -8.60 0.83 6.06
CA LYS A 178 -7.18 1.11 5.83
C LYS A 178 -7.09 1.96 4.57
N PHE A 179 -6.82 3.24 4.76
CA PHE A 179 -6.57 4.18 3.68
C PHE A 179 -5.10 4.11 3.30
N ARG A 180 -4.82 3.81 2.04
CA ARG A 180 -3.50 3.87 1.44
C ARG A 180 -3.39 5.20 0.71
N HIS A 181 -2.30 5.91 0.93
CA HIS A 181 -2.01 7.16 0.24
C HIS A 181 -0.54 7.15 -0.20
N VAL A 182 -0.26 7.76 -1.34
CA VAL A 182 1.09 7.86 -1.89
C VAL A 182 1.49 9.32 -1.97
N GLU A 183 2.60 9.68 -1.35
CA GLU A 183 3.11 11.04 -1.43
C GLU A 183 3.67 11.33 -2.84
N PRO A 184 3.36 12.52 -3.41
CA PRO A 184 3.96 12.96 -4.65
C PRO A 184 5.48 13.04 -4.53
N GLY A 185 6.21 12.20 -5.28
CA GLY A 185 7.66 12.28 -5.41
C GLY A 185 8.44 11.07 -4.90
N ASP A 186 7.96 10.37 -3.86
CA ASP A 186 8.71 9.25 -3.25
C ASP A 186 8.09 7.86 -3.57
N LYS A 187 6.89 7.83 -4.17
CA LYS A 187 6.13 6.62 -4.53
C LYS A 187 5.90 5.64 -3.37
N TYR A 188 6.25 6.00 -2.14
CA TYR A 188 5.93 5.19 -0.97
C TYR A 188 4.46 5.29 -0.63
N ARG A 189 3.91 4.16 -0.23
CA ARG A 189 2.61 4.14 0.42
C ARG A 189 2.77 4.37 1.91
N SER A 190 2.01 5.33 2.38
CA SER A 190 1.69 5.53 3.78
C SER A 190 0.25 5.11 4.05
N PHE A 191 -0.07 4.93 5.33
CA PHE A 191 -1.35 4.38 5.74
C PHE A 191 -2.04 5.25 6.77
N SER A 192 -3.36 5.32 6.69
CA SER A 192 -4.23 5.85 7.74
C SER A 192 -5.30 4.81 8.06
N TYR A 193 -5.77 4.80 9.31
CA TYR A 193 -6.74 3.82 9.76
C TYR A 193 -7.98 4.49 10.34
N ALA A 194 -9.15 3.96 10.03
CA ALA A 194 -10.38 4.28 10.74
C ALA A 194 -11.01 3.02 11.32
N PHE A 195 -11.47 3.12 12.56
CA PHE A 195 -12.06 2.05 13.33
C PHE A 195 -13.49 2.43 13.72
N LEU A 196 -14.47 1.61 13.35
CA LEU A 196 -15.83 1.80 13.84
C LEU A 196 -15.94 1.18 15.23
N CYS A 197 -16.08 2.03 16.23
CA CYS A 197 -16.30 1.60 17.60
C CYS A 197 -17.80 1.58 17.88
N SER A 198 -18.37 0.37 17.90
CA SER A 198 -19.76 0.15 18.29
C SER A 198 -19.85 -0.39 19.72
N HIS A 199 -20.68 0.21 20.56
CA HIS A 199 -20.91 -0.25 21.93
C HIS A 199 -22.41 -0.33 22.22
N ASN A 200 -22.86 -1.40 22.88
CA ASN A 200 -24.30 -1.68 23.11
C ASN A 200 -25.09 -0.55 23.84
N ASN A 201 -24.39 0.43 24.43
CA ASN A 201 -24.97 1.49 25.27
C ASN A 201 -24.53 2.91 24.87
N PHE A 202 -23.72 3.07 23.82
CA PHE A 202 -23.27 4.37 23.35
C PHE A 202 -23.52 4.49 21.85
N HIS A 203 -23.65 5.72 21.35
CA HIS A 203 -23.69 5.95 19.91
C HIS A 203 -22.39 5.47 19.27
N ASP A 204 -22.52 4.81 18.11
CA ASP A 204 -21.38 4.39 17.30
C ASP A 204 -20.59 5.62 16.86
N PHE A 205 -19.26 5.52 16.89
CA PHE A 205 -18.37 6.58 16.43
C PHE A 205 -17.14 5.99 15.75
N TRP A 206 -16.54 6.81 14.89
CA TRP A 206 -15.30 6.48 14.23
C TRP A 206 -14.10 6.99 15.02
N VAL A 207 -13.08 6.16 15.11
CA VAL A 207 -11.76 6.55 15.61
C VAL A 207 -10.79 6.54 14.43
N PHE A 208 -10.16 7.68 14.16
CA PHE A 208 -9.30 7.87 13.00
C PHE A 208 -7.86 8.12 13.43
N PHE A 209 -6.92 7.44 12.80
CA PHE A 209 -5.48 7.61 12.97
C PHE A 209 -4.84 7.98 11.62
N PRO A 210 -4.57 9.28 11.38
CA PRO A 210 -4.01 9.75 10.12
C PRO A 210 -2.51 9.47 10.06
N ASN A 211 -2.05 8.99 8.90
CA ASN A 211 -0.64 8.68 8.64
C ASN A 211 0.00 7.78 9.73
N CYS A 212 -0.78 6.82 10.23
CA CYS A 212 -0.41 5.91 11.29
C CYS A 212 0.01 4.58 10.68
N GLY A 213 1.29 4.22 10.83
CA GLY A 213 1.87 2.99 10.29
C GLY A 213 3.18 3.18 9.54
N GLY A 214 3.63 4.41 9.27
CA GLY A 214 4.85 4.58 8.47
C GLY A 214 4.68 4.01 7.06
N LEU A 215 5.77 3.50 6.50
CA LEU A 215 5.87 3.11 5.09
C LEU A 215 5.68 1.60 4.90
N ASP A 216 5.12 1.19 3.77
CA ASP A 216 4.91 -0.22 3.42
C ASP A 216 6.20 -1.03 3.15
N SER A 217 7.36 -0.36 3.20
CA SER A 217 8.68 -0.95 3.01
C SER A 217 9.77 -0.16 3.76
N GLY A 218 10.94 -0.78 3.96
CA GLY A 218 12.08 -0.17 4.64
C GLY A 218 11.97 -0.15 6.17
N GLY A 219 12.79 0.68 6.81
CA GLY A 219 12.90 0.73 8.29
C GLY A 219 11.67 1.30 9.01
N ALA A 220 10.80 2.00 8.29
CA ALA A 220 9.55 2.58 8.84
C ALA A 220 8.36 1.60 8.81
N ASN A 221 8.56 0.34 8.41
CA ASN A 221 7.51 -0.70 8.36
C ASN A 221 7.13 -1.26 9.75
N GLY A 222 7.95 -1.04 10.78
CA GLY A 222 7.68 -1.59 12.12
C GLY A 222 6.37 -1.11 12.73
N ASP A 223 6.03 0.18 12.53
CA ASP A 223 4.78 0.76 13.04
C ASP A 223 3.56 0.22 12.30
N LEU A 224 3.66 0.01 10.98
CA LEU A 224 2.63 -0.65 10.17
C LEU A 224 2.34 -2.04 10.71
N GLN A 225 3.40 -2.83 10.89
CA GLN A 225 3.31 -4.19 11.40
C GLN A 225 2.67 -4.20 12.78
N THR A 226 3.05 -3.28 13.66
CA THR A 226 2.48 -3.16 15.01
C THR A 226 0.97 -2.92 14.97
N ILE A 227 0.47 -2.01 14.12
CA ILE A 227 -0.97 -1.75 13.99
C ILE A 227 -1.70 -2.95 13.42
N GLU A 228 -1.14 -3.59 12.38
CA GLU A 228 -1.73 -4.76 11.74
C GLU A 228 -1.78 -5.97 12.70
N GLU A 229 -0.75 -6.14 13.55
CA GLU A 229 -0.73 -7.12 14.64
C GLU A 229 -1.78 -6.81 15.69
N LEU A 230 -1.92 -5.55 16.10
CA LEU A 230 -2.96 -5.12 17.03
C LEU A 230 -4.36 -5.44 16.49
N ILE A 231 -4.63 -5.11 15.22
CA ILE A 231 -5.88 -5.46 14.53
C ILE A 231 -6.11 -6.97 14.53
N SER A 232 -5.07 -7.75 14.22
CA SER A 232 -5.16 -9.21 14.14
C SER A 232 -5.33 -9.86 15.52
N SER A 233 -4.89 -9.20 16.58
CA SER A 233 -4.97 -9.68 17.97
C SER A 233 -6.34 -9.49 18.63
N VAL A 234 -7.24 -8.73 17.99
CA VAL A 234 -8.57 -8.46 18.56
C VAL A 234 -9.40 -9.72 18.59
N LYS A 235 -10.07 -9.98 19.72
CA LYS A 235 -10.86 -11.21 19.95
C LYS A 235 -12.23 -11.23 19.24
N VAL A 236 -12.47 -10.30 18.33
CA VAL A 236 -13.78 -10.08 17.67
C VAL A 236 -13.61 -10.23 16.16
N LYS A 237 -14.72 -10.43 15.45
CA LYS A 237 -14.66 -10.52 13.98
C LYS A 237 -14.23 -9.16 13.40
N VAL A 238 -13.11 -9.13 12.69
CA VAL A 238 -12.62 -7.95 11.98
C VAL A 238 -13.09 -7.98 10.53
N GLU A 239 -13.75 -6.91 10.08
CA GLU A 239 -13.99 -6.63 8.66
C GLU A 239 -13.06 -5.50 8.26
N LYS A 240 -12.15 -5.76 7.31
CA LYS A 240 -11.18 -4.77 6.84
C LYS A 240 -11.45 -4.42 5.39
N LYS A 241 -11.47 -3.12 5.07
CA LYS A 241 -11.50 -2.62 3.70
C LYS A 241 -10.29 -1.76 3.42
N ASN A 242 -9.64 -2.01 2.29
CA ASN A 242 -8.52 -1.19 1.81
C ASN A 242 -9.07 -0.18 0.80
N LEU A 243 -8.69 1.08 0.95
CA LEU A 243 -9.15 2.18 0.11
C LEU A 243 -7.94 3.00 -0.32
N ASP A 244 -7.86 3.35 -1.61
CA ASP A 244 -6.86 4.29 -2.10
C ASP A 244 -7.47 5.70 -2.11
N ILE A 245 -6.73 6.66 -1.56
CA ILE A 245 -7.16 8.06 -1.51
C ILE A 245 -5.95 8.99 -1.60
N LYS A 246 -6.15 10.19 -2.15
CA LYS A 246 -5.14 11.25 -2.05
C LYS A 246 -5.06 11.75 -0.61
N TYR A 247 -3.86 11.97 -0.11
CA TYR A 247 -3.69 12.41 1.27
C TYR A 247 -4.33 13.78 1.52
N GLU A 248 -4.30 14.68 0.54
CA GLU A 248 -4.88 16.02 0.63
C GLU A 248 -6.41 15.99 0.76
N GLU A 249 -7.07 15.06 0.05
CA GLU A 249 -8.51 14.84 0.15
C GLU A 249 -8.89 14.33 1.55
N LEU A 250 -8.11 13.37 2.06
CA LEU A 250 -8.29 12.83 3.40
C LEU A 250 -8.05 13.89 4.49
N GLU A 251 -6.95 14.64 4.37
CA GLU A 251 -6.57 15.67 5.34
C GLU A 251 -7.63 16.78 5.39
N SER A 252 -8.14 17.22 4.23
CA SER A 252 -9.19 18.24 4.15
C SER A 252 -10.48 17.77 4.82
N PHE A 253 -10.89 16.52 4.57
CA PHE A 253 -12.07 15.93 5.19
C PHE A 253 -11.96 15.88 6.73
N LEU A 254 -10.79 15.45 7.25
CA LEU A 254 -10.57 15.38 8.69
C LEU A 254 -10.54 16.77 9.34
N LYS A 255 -9.91 17.76 8.69
CA LYS A 255 -9.87 19.15 9.20
C LYS A 255 -11.28 19.74 9.37
N ILE A 256 -12.18 19.55 8.41
CA ILE A 256 -13.56 20.04 8.49
C ILE A 256 -14.29 19.41 9.69
N ASN A 257 -14.12 18.10 9.88
CA ASN A 257 -14.79 17.35 10.95
C ASN A 257 -14.16 17.55 12.34
N LEU A 258 -12.95 18.12 12.42
CA LEU A 258 -12.30 18.49 13.68
C LEU A 258 -12.80 19.83 14.26
N VAL A 259 -13.29 20.75 13.41
CA VAL A 259 -13.77 22.09 13.82
C VAL A 259 -15.08 22.03 14.64
N HIS A 260 -15.74 20.87 14.71
CA HIS A 260 -16.96 20.68 15.50
C HIS A 260 -16.72 20.14 16.92
N LEU A 261 -15.47 20.16 17.42
CA LEU A 261 -15.11 19.69 18.76
C LEU A 261 -14.57 20.80 19.70
N ASP A 262 -14.67 22.07 19.31
CA ASP A 262 -14.39 23.24 20.17
C ASP A 262 -15.69 23.85 20.73
#